data_AF-A0A2J8RKR0-F1
#
_entry.id   AF-A0A2J8RKR0-F1
#
_cell.length_a   1.000
_cell.length_b   1.000
_cell.length_c   1.000
_cell.angle_alpha   90.00
_cell.angle_beta   90.00
_cell.angle_gamma   90.00
#
_symmetry.space_group_name_H-M   'P 1'
#
loop_
_entity.id
_entity.type
_entity.pdbx_description
1 polymer ?
#
loop_
_entity_poly.entity_id
_entity_poly.type
_entity_poly.pdbx_seq_one_letter_code
_entity_poly.pdbx_strand_id
1 'polypeptide(L)'
;MQEITQHFAVCHVDAPGQQDGAASFPAGYMYPSMDQLAEMLPGVLQEFGLKSIIGMGTGAGAYILTRFALNNPEMVEGLVLINVNPCAEGWMDWAASKISGWTQALPDMVVSHLFGKEEMQSNVEVVHTYRQHIVNDMNPGNLHLFINAYNSRRDLEIERPMPGTHTVTLQCPALLVVGDSSPAVDAVVECNSKLDPTKTTLLKMADCGGLPQISQPAKLAEAFKYFVQGMGYMPSASMTRLMRSRTASGSSVTSLDGTRSRSHTSEGTRSRSHTSEGTRSRSHTSEGAHLDITPNSGAAGNNTGPKSMEVSC
;
A
#
# COMPACT_ATOMS: atom_id res chain seq x y z
N MET A 1 -8.26 -2.14 -6.28
CA MET A 1 -7.61 -3.46 -6.28
C MET A 1 -8.29 -4.48 -7.18
N GLN A 2 -9.63 -4.53 -7.28
CA GLN A 2 -10.33 -5.56 -8.07
C GLN A 2 -9.88 -5.67 -9.54
N GLU A 3 -9.66 -4.55 -10.23
CA GLU A 3 -9.14 -4.55 -11.62
C GLU A 3 -7.76 -5.24 -11.72
N ILE A 4 -6.90 -5.03 -10.72
CA ILE A 4 -5.58 -5.63 -10.65
C ILE A 4 -5.71 -7.13 -10.37
N THR A 5 -6.49 -7.52 -9.36
CA THR A 5 -6.61 -8.92 -8.94
C THR A 5 -7.34 -9.80 -9.95
N GLN A 6 -8.00 -9.23 -10.97
CA GLN A 6 -8.51 -9.99 -12.13
C GLN A 6 -7.39 -10.51 -13.04
N HIS A 7 -6.21 -9.88 -13.01
CA HIS A 7 -5.08 -10.23 -13.88
C HIS A 7 -3.99 -11.03 -13.15
N PHE A 8 -4.03 -11.08 -11.81
CA PHE A 8 -3.04 -11.74 -10.98
C PHE A 8 -3.69 -12.78 -10.07
N ALA A 9 -3.01 -13.90 -9.87
CA ALA A 9 -3.29 -14.78 -8.73
C ALA A 9 -2.73 -14.14 -7.45
N VAL A 10 -3.45 -14.30 -6.33
CA VAL A 10 -3.04 -13.73 -5.04
C VAL A 10 -2.81 -14.86 -4.05
N CYS A 11 -1.61 -14.89 -3.47
CA CYS A 11 -1.22 -15.81 -2.41
C CYS A 11 -0.93 -14.98 -1.15
N HIS A 12 -1.75 -15.17 -0.13
CA HIS A 12 -1.55 -14.59 1.19
C HIS A 12 -0.76 -15.59 2.04
N VAL A 13 0.31 -15.13 2.67
CA VAL A 13 1.16 -15.95 3.53
C VAL A 13 1.01 -15.48 4.95
N ASP A 14 0.52 -16.36 5.82
CA ASP A 14 0.52 -16.15 7.25
C ASP A 14 1.82 -16.66 7.84
N ALA A 15 2.47 -15.81 8.64
CA ALA A 15 3.65 -16.24 9.39
C ALA A 15 3.27 -17.35 10.39
N PRO A 16 4.21 -18.23 10.76
CA PRO A 16 3.92 -19.40 11.57
C PRO A 16 3.15 -19.07 12.87
N GLY A 17 1.99 -19.68 13.03
CA GLY A 17 1.15 -19.51 14.20
C GLY A 17 0.43 -18.16 14.30
N GLN A 18 0.43 -17.36 13.22
CA GLN A 18 -0.32 -16.09 13.11
C GLN A 18 -1.64 -16.24 12.36
N GLN A 19 -1.89 -17.38 11.70
CA GLN A 19 -3.16 -17.67 11.06
C GLN A 19 -4.31 -17.78 12.08
N ASP A 20 -5.53 -17.52 11.63
CA ASP A 20 -6.73 -17.55 12.48
C ASP A 20 -6.90 -18.92 13.16
N GLY A 21 -7.10 -18.89 14.48
CA GLY A 21 -7.30 -20.11 15.27
C GLY A 21 -6.06 -20.99 15.43
N ALA A 22 -4.85 -20.46 15.19
CA ALA A 22 -3.61 -21.21 15.36
C ALA A 22 -3.44 -21.77 16.79
N ALA A 23 -3.07 -23.05 16.87
CA ALA A 23 -2.68 -23.69 18.13
C ALA A 23 -1.40 -23.05 18.70
N SER A 24 -1.29 -22.99 20.02
CA SER A 24 -0.09 -22.49 20.67
C SER A 24 1.10 -23.42 20.41
N PHE A 25 2.24 -22.85 20.07
CA PHE A 25 3.49 -23.60 20.05
C PHE A 25 3.86 -24.13 21.45
N PRO A 26 4.62 -25.24 21.54
CA PRO A 26 5.10 -25.76 22.81
C PRO A 26 5.95 -24.74 23.59
N ALA A 27 5.99 -24.87 24.92
CA ALA A 27 6.88 -24.07 25.74
C ALA A 27 8.34 -24.31 25.34
N GLY A 28 9.12 -23.23 25.18
CA GLY A 28 10.50 -23.30 24.72
C GLY A 28 10.67 -23.54 23.21
N TYR A 29 9.59 -23.42 22.42
CA TYR A 29 9.68 -23.50 20.97
C TYR A 29 10.63 -22.45 20.40
N MET A 30 11.58 -22.89 19.58
CA MET A 30 12.52 -22.03 18.88
C MET A 30 11.85 -21.49 17.62
N TYR A 31 11.19 -20.34 17.76
CA TYR A 31 10.51 -19.69 16.65
C TYR A 31 11.51 -19.25 15.56
N PRO A 32 11.16 -19.38 14.25
CA PRO A 32 12.08 -19.02 13.17
C PRO A 32 12.54 -17.56 13.24
N SER A 33 13.83 -17.32 12.99
CA SER A 33 14.37 -15.96 12.82
C SER A 33 13.81 -15.32 11.53
N MET A 34 13.97 -13.99 11.38
CA MET A 34 13.53 -13.32 10.14
C MET A 34 14.19 -13.87 8.87
N ASP A 35 15.44 -14.33 8.98
CA ASP A 35 16.14 -14.98 7.86
C ASP A 35 15.55 -16.36 7.56
N GLN A 36 15.27 -17.16 8.59
CA GLN A 36 14.63 -18.46 8.44
C GLN A 36 13.20 -18.34 7.90
N LEU A 37 12.45 -17.30 8.28
CA LEU A 37 11.14 -17.03 7.69
C LEU A 37 11.23 -16.75 6.18
N ALA A 38 12.28 -16.05 5.73
CA ALA A 38 12.50 -15.81 4.31
C ALA A 38 12.88 -17.10 3.56
N GLU A 39 13.57 -18.03 4.21
CA GLU A 39 13.93 -19.35 3.67
C GLU A 39 12.72 -20.29 3.47
N MET A 40 11.56 -19.98 4.08
CA MET A 40 10.33 -20.76 3.86
C MET A 40 9.64 -20.43 2.53
N LEU A 41 9.83 -19.20 2.01
CA LEU A 41 9.13 -18.70 0.83
C LEU A 41 9.43 -19.48 -0.47
N PRO A 42 10.66 -19.94 -0.77
CA PRO A 42 10.90 -20.85 -1.90
C PRO A 42 10.00 -22.10 -1.88
N GLY A 43 9.75 -22.67 -0.70
CA GLY A 43 8.88 -23.83 -0.54
C GLY A 43 7.43 -23.54 -0.93
N VAL A 44 6.93 -22.34 -0.62
CA VAL A 44 5.59 -21.89 -1.04
C VAL A 44 5.52 -21.80 -2.57
N LEU A 45 6.53 -21.21 -3.23
CA LEU A 45 6.55 -21.13 -4.69
C LEU A 45 6.60 -22.54 -5.31
N GLN A 46 7.40 -23.44 -4.75
CA GLN A 46 7.55 -24.81 -5.23
C GLN A 46 6.25 -25.60 -5.14
N GLU A 47 5.53 -25.52 -4.02
CA GLU A 47 4.27 -26.24 -3.77
C GLU A 47 3.21 -25.88 -4.84
N PHE A 48 3.17 -24.62 -5.27
CA PHE A 48 2.21 -24.15 -6.26
C PHE A 48 2.77 -24.09 -7.69
N GLY A 49 4.02 -24.52 -7.91
CA GLY A 49 4.68 -24.48 -9.22
C GLY A 49 4.86 -23.07 -9.78
N LEU A 50 5.03 -22.07 -8.90
CA LEU A 50 5.26 -20.67 -9.27
C LEU A 50 6.73 -20.45 -9.65
N LYS A 51 6.96 -19.60 -10.65
CA LYS A 51 8.33 -19.25 -11.11
C LYS A 51 8.87 -18.01 -10.42
N SER A 52 8.02 -17.00 -10.28
CA SER A 52 8.38 -15.70 -9.73
C SER A 52 7.16 -15.05 -9.09
N ILE A 53 7.39 -14.07 -8.21
CA ILE A 53 6.35 -13.30 -7.52
C ILE A 53 6.56 -11.80 -7.64
N ILE A 54 5.48 -11.04 -7.49
CA ILE A 54 5.51 -9.63 -7.11
C ILE A 54 5.16 -9.60 -5.62
N GLY A 55 6.15 -9.33 -4.78
CA GLY A 55 5.98 -9.38 -3.32
C GLY A 55 5.37 -8.08 -2.80
N MET A 56 4.42 -8.19 -1.87
CA MET A 56 3.93 -7.06 -1.08
C MET A 56 4.04 -7.40 0.40
N GLY A 57 4.75 -6.58 1.15
CA GLY A 57 4.97 -6.80 2.58
C GLY A 57 4.86 -5.52 3.38
N THR A 58 4.44 -5.67 4.64
CA THR A 58 4.34 -4.58 5.61
C THR A 58 5.23 -4.87 6.82
N GLY A 59 6.07 -3.91 7.24
CA GLY A 59 6.93 -4.05 8.42
C GLY A 59 7.81 -5.30 8.35
N ALA A 60 7.56 -6.27 9.24
CA ALA A 60 8.22 -7.57 9.25
C ALA A 60 8.11 -8.30 7.91
N GLY A 61 6.93 -8.30 7.27
CA GLY A 61 6.75 -8.92 5.95
C GLY A 61 7.57 -8.25 4.86
N ALA A 62 7.76 -6.92 4.95
CA ALA A 62 8.61 -6.19 4.03
C ALA A 62 10.09 -6.55 4.21
N TYR A 63 10.55 -6.72 5.45
CA TYR A 63 11.90 -7.21 5.74
C TYR A 63 12.11 -8.62 5.21
N ILE A 64 11.19 -9.55 5.50
CA ILE A 64 11.26 -10.96 5.09
C ILE A 64 11.29 -11.08 3.57
N LEU A 65 10.40 -10.39 2.85
CA LEU A 65 10.39 -10.38 1.39
C LEU A 65 11.66 -9.76 0.79
N THR A 66 12.21 -8.73 1.44
CA THR A 66 13.48 -8.12 1.01
C THR A 66 14.62 -9.13 1.17
N ARG A 67 14.71 -9.81 2.31
CA ARG A 67 15.70 -10.88 2.55
C ARG A 67 15.53 -12.02 1.54
N PHE A 68 14.30 -12.45 1.27
CA PHE A 68 14.00 -13.47 0.27
C PHE A 68 14.47 -13.06 -1.13
N ALA A 69 14.23 -11.82 -1.55
CA ALA A 69 14.66 -11.30 -2.84
C ALA A 69 16.20 -11.13 -2.95
N LEU A 70 16.88 -10.86 -1.84
CA LEU A 70 18.35 -10.86 -1.81
C LEU A 70 18.92 -12.28 -1.96
N ASN A 71 18.22 -13.28 -1.40
CA ASN A 71 18.65 -14.68 -1.45
C ASN A 71 18.30 -15.37 -2.79
N ASN A 72 17.15 -15.04 -3.39
CA ASN A 72 16.62 -15.69 -4.59
C ASN A 72 16.11 -14.62 -5.60
N PRO A 73 16.99 -13.77 -6.15
CA PRO A 73 16.60 -12.65 -7.01
C PRO A 73 15.84 -13.07 -8.27
N GLU A 74 16.06 -14.28 -8.77
CA GLU A 74 15.37 -14.85 -9.92
C GLU A 74 13.89 -15.19 -9.66
N MET A 75 13.50 -15.33 -8.38
CA MET A 75 12.14 -15.64 -7.97
C MET A 75 11.31 -14.38 -7.67
N VAL A 76 11.90 -13.18 -7.77
CA VAL A 76 11.22 -11.93 -7.39
C VAL A 76 11.29 -10.92 -8.53
N GLU A 77 10.12 -10.58 -9.09
CA GLU A 77 10.01 -9.62 -10.19
C GLU A 77 9.92 -8.17 -9.72
N GLY A 78 9.40 -7.95 -8.51
CA GLY A 78 9.30 -6.64 -7.90
C GLY A 78 8.77 -6.71 -6.47
N LEU A 79 9.07 -5.68 -5.69
CA LEU A 79 8.66 -5.60 -4.28
C LEU A 79 7.89 -4.30 -3.98
N VAL A 80 6.81 -4.42 -3.22
CA VAL A 80 6.10 -3.30 -2.59
C VAL A 80 6.29 -3.40 -1.09
N LEU A 81 7.08 -2.48 -0.54
CA LEU A 81 7.58 -2.52 0.83
C LEU A 81 6.94 -1.39 1.64
N ILE A 82 5.95 -1.73 2.44
CA ILE A 82 5.19 -0.78 3.27
C ILE A 82 5.83 -0.75 4.66
N ASN A 83 6.22 0.44 5.15
CA ASN A 83 6.85 0.62 6.46
C ASN A 83 8.04 -0.31 6.74
N VAL A 84 8.87 -0.59 5.73
CA VAL A 84 10.07 -1.42 5.92
C VAL A 84 11.07 -0.74 6.84
N ASN A 85 11.65 -1.51 7.77
CA ASN A 85 12.82 -1.08 8.55
C ASN A 85 13.99 -2.02 8.26
N PRO A 86 15.02 -1.58 7.51
CA PRO A 86 16.15 -2.42 7.15
C PRO A 86 17.18 -2.58 8.27
N CYS A 87 17.02 -1.86 9.38
CA CYS A 87 17.98 -1.85 10.49
C CYS A 87 17.42 -2.65 11.67
N ALA A 88 18.30 -3.34 12.38
CA ALA A 88 18.07 -3.79 13.74
C ALA A 88 17.84 -2.55 14.61
N GLU A 89 16.75 -2.54 15.37
CA GLU A 89 16.57 -1.48 16.34
C GLU A 89 17.64 -1.60 17.42
N GLY A 90 18.31 -0.49 17.72
CA GLY A 90 19.18 -0.41 18.88
C GLY A 90 18.37 -0.76 20.11
N TRP A 91 18.57 -1.95 20.65
CA TRP A 91 17.86 -2.54 21.79
C TRP A 91 17.71 -1.59 22.99
N MET A 92 18.54 -0.56 23.12
CA MET A 92 18.47 0.42 24.20
C MET A 92 17.32 1.43 24.08
N ASP A 93 16.95 1.96 22.90
CA ASP A 93 15.90 2.99 22.80
C ASP A 93 14.49 2.37 22.83
N TRP A 94 14.33 1.21 22.20
CA TRP A 94 13.09 0.42 22.26
C TRP A 94 12.84 -0.11 23.67
N ALA A 95 13.88 -0.62 24.34
CA ALA A 95 13.73 -1.19 25.67
C ALA A 95 13.73 -0.11 26.78
N ALA A 96 14.41 1.03 26.65
CA ALA A 96 14.29 2.12 27.64
C ALA A 96 12.85 2.69 27.69
N SER A 97 12.10 2.65 26.59
CA SER A 97 10.69 3.06 26.54
C SER A 97 9.69 1.94 26.91
N LYS A 98 10.11 0.66 26.89
CA LYS A 98 9.23 -0.52 27.12
C LYS A 98 9.56 -1.36 28.36
N ILE A 99 10.78 -1.30 28.92
CA ILE A 99 11.19 -2.05 30.13
C ILE A 99 10.58 -1.41 31.40
N SER A 100 10.29 -0.11 31.40
CA SER A 100 9.41 0.47 32.43
C SER A 100 7.96 -0.05 32.34
N GLY A 101 7.63 -0.77 31.26
CA GLY A 101 6.32 -1.30 30.91
C GLY A 101 6.28 -2.82 30.69
N TRP A 102 6.95 -3.62 31.54
CA TRP A 102 6.66 -5.06 31.71
C TRP A 102 5.16 -5.36 31.99
N THR A 103 4.33 -4.32 32.15
CA THR A 103 2.88 -4.32 32.33
C THR A 103 2.07 -3.96 31.07
N GLN A 104 2.68 -3.63 29.92
CA GLN A 104 1.90 -3.30 28.72
C GLN A 104 1.29 -4.56 28.09
N ALA A 105 -0.03 -4.54 27.92
CA ALA A 105 -0.74 -5.61 27.23
C ALA A 105 -0.24 -5.75 25.78
N LEU A 106 -0.11 -6.98 25.30
CA LEU A 106 0.41 -7.29 23.96
C LEU A 106 -0.27 -6.47 22.82
N PRO A 107 -1.61 -6.25 22.83
CA PRO A 107 -2.27 -5.39 21.84
C PRO A 107 -1.74 -3.96 21.81
N ASP A 108 -1.41 -3.37 22.98
CA ASP A 108 -0.88 -2.01 23.05
C ASP A 108 0.54 -1.93 22.49
N MET A 109 1.32 -3.00 22.63
CA MET A 109 2.64 -3.08 22.02
C MET A 109 2.54 -3.04 20.49
N VAL A 110 1.69 -3.89 19.92
CA VAL A 110 1.50 -3.97 18.46
C VAL A 110 0.91 -2.67 17.91
N VAL A 111 -0.13 -2.13 18.54
CA VAL A 111 -0.74 -0.85 18.13
C VAL A 111 0.28 0.29 18.15
N SER A 112 1.12 0.38 19.17
CA SER A 112 2.16 1.42 19.25
C SER A 112 3.24 1.31 18.18
N HIS A 113 3.42 0.12 17.60
CA HIS A 113 4.34 -0.10 16.48
C HIS A 113 3.70 0.25 15.14
N LEU A 114 2.40 -0.05 14.98
CA LEU A 114 1.68 0.10 13.72
C LEU A 114 1.14 1.51 13.48
N PHE A 115 0.79 2.25 14.54
CA PHE A 115 0.09 3.53 14.42
C PHE A 115 0.92 4.68 15.00
N GLY A 116 0.86 5.84 14.34
CA GLY A 116 1.44 7.07 14.88
C GLY A 116 0.66 7.57 16.10
N LYS A 117 1.31 8.35 16.99
CA LYS A 117 0.67 8.88 18.22
C LYS A 117 -0.59 9.69 17.94
N GLU A 118 -0.59 10.49 16.88
CA GLU A 118 -1.75 11.30 16.48
C GLU A 118 -2.88 10.41 15.93
N GLU A 119 -2.54 9.40 15.12
CA GLU A 119 -3.50 8.45 14.56
C GLU A 119 -4.18 7.61 15.65
N MET A 120 -3.43 7.24 16.70
CA MET A 120 -3.98 6.57 17.87
C MET A 120 -5.07 7.38 18.59
N GLN A 121 -5.04 8.71 18.45
CA GLN A 121 -6.02 9.61 19.06
C GLN A 121 -7.15 9.99 18.10
N SER A 122 -6.85 10.13 16.80
CA SER A 122 -7.82 10.59 15.79
C SER A 122 -8.65 9.46 15.18
N ASN A 123 -8.07 8.28 14.98
CA ASN A 123 -8.70 7.13 14.31
C ASN A 123 -9.02 6.00 15.32
N VAL A 124 -9.73 6.35 16.39
CA VAL A 124 -10.00 5.45 17.53
C VAL A 124 -10.71 4.16 17.10
N GLU A 125 -11.62 4.21 16.13
CA GLU A 125 -12.38 3.05 15.67
C GLU A 125 -11.50 2.00 14.98
N VAL A 126 -10.59 2.44 14.10
CA VAL A 126 -9.63 1.56 13.42
C VAL A 126 -8.69 0.91 14.44
N VAL A 127 -8.18 1.72 15.37
CA VAL A 127 -7.28 1.24 16.43
C VAL A 127 -8.00 0.26 17.34
N HIS A 128 -9.25 0.53 17.70
CA HIS A 128 -10.07 -0.38 18.51
C HIS A 128 -10.32 -1.70 17.77
N THR A 129 -10.65 -1.64 16.47
CA THR A 129 -10.85 -2.82 15.63
C THR A 129 -9.59 -3.69 15.58
N TYR A 130 -8.41 -3.08 15.40
CA TYR A 130 -7.14 -3.78 15.44
C TYR A 130 -6.84 -4.40 16.80
N ARG A 131 -7.12 -3.68 17.90
CA ARG A 131 -6.98 -4.24 19.25
C ARG A 131 -7.87 -5.47 19.45
N GLN A 132 -9.13 -5.41 19.01
CA GLN A 132 -10.05 -6.54 19.11
C GLN A 132 -9.56 -7.73 18.31
N HIS A 133 -9.10 -7.50 17.07
CA HIS A 133 -8.54 -8.56 16.23
C HIS A 133 -7.34 -9.24 16.89
N ILE A 134 -6.40 -8.47 17.45
CA ILE A 134 -5.23 -9.02 18.16
C ILE A 134 -5.63 -9.87 19.36
N VAL A 135 -6.72 -9.50 20.06
CA VAL A 135 -7.18 -10.23 21.26
C VAL A 135 -8.00 -11.47 20.91
N ASN A 136 -8.86 -11.39 19.90
CA ASN A 136 -9.87 -12.40 19.64
C ASN A 136 -9.42 -13.43 18.59
N ASP A 137 -8.64 -13.00 17.59
CA ASP A 137 -8.38 -13.81 16.40
C ASP A 137 -6.94 -14.37 16.40
N MET A 138 -6.02 -13.74 17.14
CA MET A 138 -4.62 -14.12 17.20
C MET A 138 -4.24 -14.90 18.47
N ASN A 139 -3.34 -15.87 18.33
CA ASN A 139 -2.77 -16.57 19.48
C ASN A 139 -1.71 -15.70 20.20
N PRO A 140 -1.92 -15.28 21.46
CA PRO A 140 -1.03 -14.34 22.13
C PRO A 140 0.38 -14.91 22.36
N GLY A 141 0.51 -16.21 22.60
CA GLY A 141 1.80 -16.87 22.78
C GLY A 141 2.62 -16.89 21.50
N ASN A 142 1.98 -17.26 20.38
CA ASN A 142 2.64 -17.29 19.06
C ASN A 142 2.99 -15.88 18.59
N LEU A 143 2.11 -14.90 18.81
CA LEU A 143 2.37 -13.51 18.45
C LEU A 143 3.57 -12.93 19.22
N HIS A 144 3.71 -13.27 20.51
CA HIS A 144 4.89 -12.88 21.28
C HIS A 144 6.19 -13.46 20.70
N LEU A 145 6.18 -14.72 20.26
CA LEU A 145 7.32 -15.35 19.60
C LEU A 145 7.70 -14.62 18.30
N PHE A 146 6.71 -14.28 17.47
CA PHE A 146 6.93 -13.57 16.21
C PHE A 146 7.49 -12.15 16.42
N ILE A 147 6.95 -11.41 17.38
CA ILE A 147 7.46 -10.08 17.75
C ILE A 147 8.91 -10.16 18.22
N ASN A 148 9.25 -11.13 19.06
CA ASN A 148 10.62 -11.31 19.54
C ASN A 148 11.60 -11.64 18.40
N ALA A 149 11.17 -12.47 17.45
CA ALA A 149 11.96 -12.77 16.26
C ALA A 149 12.21 -11.51 15.42
N TYR A 150 11.19 -10.64 15.24
CA TYR A 150 11.34 -9.39 14.48
C TYR A 150 12.24 -8.38 15.20
N ASN A 151 12.14 -8.26 16.52
CA ASN A 151 12.98 -7.37 17.31
C ASN A 151 14.44 -7.84 17.38
N SER A 152 14.68 -9.14 17.22
CA SER A 152 16.03 -9.73 17.21
C SER A 152 16.63 -9.82 15.79
N ARG A 153 16.00 -9.19 14.79
CA ARG A 153 16.51 -9.17 13.41
C ARG A 153 17.87 -8.49 13.34
N ARG A 154 18.68 -8.88 12.36
CA ARG A 154 19.91 -8.18 11.99
C ARG A 154 19.65 -7.10 10.94
N ASP A 155 20.64 -6.27 10.67
CA ASP A 155 20.57 -5.33 9.55
C ASP A 155 20.45 -6.08 8.21
N LEU A 156 19.67 -5.51 7.28
CA LEU A 156 19.79 -5.84 5.87
C LEU A 156 21.09 -5.23 5.36
N GLU A 157 22.03 -6.10 4.99
CA GLU A 157 23.34 -5.75 4.41
C GLU A 157 23.16 -5.31 2.94
N ILE A 158 22.40 -4.23 2.74
CA ILE A 158 22.18 -3.59 1.44
C ILE A 158 22.92 -2.26 1.38
N GLU A 159 23.58 -2.01 0.26
CA GLU A 159 24.31 -0.77 0.01
C GLU A 159 24.01 -0.25 -1.38
N ARG A 160 23.90 1.07 -1.50
CA ARG A 160 23.56 1.69 -2.78
C ARG A 160 24.69 1.43 -3.78
N PRO A 161 24.39 0.92 -4.98
CA PRO A 161 25.42 0.66 -5.96
C PRO A 161 26.09 1.95 -6.41
N MET A 162 27.43 1.97 -6.32
CA MET A 162 28.26 3.05 -6.82
C MET A 162 29.08 2.57 -8.02
N PRO A 163 29.30 3.41 -9.06
CA PRO A 163 30.09 3.03 -10.22
C PRO A 163 31.47 2.50 -9.82
N GLY A 164 31.81 1.28 -10.27
CA GLY A 164 33.09 0.64 -9.99
C GLY A 164 33.19 -0.11 -8.65
N THR A 165 32.10 -0.21 -7.88
CA THR A 165 32.04 -1.02 -6.64
C THR A 165 31.10 -2.20 -6.81
N HIS A 166 31.43 -3.32 -6.17
CA HIS A 166 30.52 -4.45 -6.08
C HIS A 166 29.80 -4.38 -4.74
N THR A 167 28.53 -3.95 -4.75
CA THR A 167 27.68 -3.89 -3.56
C THR A 167 26.52 -4.85 -3.70
N VAL A 168 26.02 -5.36 -2.57
CA VAL A 168 24.81 -6.18 -2.52
C VAL A 168 23.62 -5.24 -2.37
N THR A 169 22.63 -5.37 -3.25
CA THR A 169 21.38 -4.61 -3.21
C THR A 169 20.27 -5.39 -3.94
N LEU A 170 19.03 -4.91 -3.89
CA LEU A 170 17.91 -5.52 -4.62
C LEU A 170 18.13 -5.44 -6.14
N GLN A 171 17.87 -6.55 -6.84
CA GLN A 171 18.03 -6.64 -8.30
C GLN A 171 16.73 -6.34 -9.05
N CYS A 172 15.59 -6.39 -8.36
CA CYS A 172 14.25 -6.11 -8.88
C CYS A 172 13.81 -4.65 -8.58
N PRO A 173 12.83 -4.11 -9.32
CA PRO A 173 12.15 -2.88 -8.95
C PRO A 173 11.55 -2.93 -7.53
N ALA A 174 11.61 -1.81 -6.83
CA ALA A 174 11.07 -1.67 -5.47
C ALA A 174 10.22 -0.39 -5.34
N LEU A 175 9.01 -0.53 -4.82
CA LEU A 175 8.15 0.57 -4.41
C LEU A 175 8.12 0.63 -2.88
N LEU A 176 8.81 1.61 -2.32
CA LEU A 176 8.79 1.89 -0.88
C LEU A 176 7.60 2.79 -0.56
N VAL A 177 6.76 2.40 0.41
CA VAL A 177 5.56 3.15 0.79
C VAL A 177 5.57 3.44 2.28
N VAL A 178 5.29 4.70 2.62
CA VAL A 178 5.16 5.13 4.02
C VAL A 178 4.19 6.30 4.12
N GLY A 179 3.40 6.35 5.19
CA GLY A 179 2.59 7.52 5.52
C GLY A 179 3.45 8.66 6.06
N ASP A 180 3.07 9.92 5.82
CA ASP A 180 3.82 11.09 6.26
C ASP A 180 3.93 11.25 7.79
N SER A 181 2.96 10.70 8.52
CA SER A 181 2.88 10.67 9.99
C SER A 181 3.12 9.27 10.57
N SER A 182 3.62 8.33 9.76
CA SER A 182 3.97 6.97 10.20
C SER A 182 5.20 6.97 11.13
N PRO A 183 5.25 6.10 12.16
CA PRO A 183 6.47 5.92 12.97
C PRO A 183 7.66 5.37 12.17
N ALA A 184 7.42 4.81 10.97
CA ALA A 184 8.45 4.18 10.14
C ALA A 184 9.08 5.12 9.09
N VAL A 185 8.75 6.41 9.07
CA VAL A 185 9.24 7.36 8.03
C VAL A 185 10.75 7.33 7.90
N ASP A 186 11.48 7.50 9.01
CA ASP A 186 12.95 7.58 8.98
C ASP A 186 13.57 6.26 8.54
N ALA A 187 13.02 5.14 8.99
CA ALA A 187 13.49 3.81 8.61
C ALA A 187 13.28 3.50 7.11
N VAL A 188 12.14 3.93 6.54
CA VAL A 188 11.86 3.75 5.11
C VAL A 188 12.74 4.67 4.26
N VAL A 189 12.99 5.90 4.71
CA VAL A 189 13.92 6.83 4.04
C VAL A 189 15.34 6.28 4.08
N GLU A 190 15.76 5.68 5.19
CA GLU A 190 17.04 5.00 5.31
C GLU A 190 17.14 3.78 4.39
N CYS A 191 16.06 2.99 4.25
CA CYS A 191 16.02 1.92 3.26
C CYS A 191 16.22 2.47 1.83
N ASN A 192 15.53 3.55 1.48
CA ASN A 192 15.68 4.20 0.18
C ASN A 192 17.11 4.71 -0.08
N SER A 193 17.82 5.13 0.98
CA SER A 193 19.19 5.63 0.89
C SER A 193 20.17 4.53 0.44
N LYS A 194 19.88 3.27 0.77
CA LYS A 194 20.68 2.07 0.48
C LYS A 194 20.30 1.31 -0.80
N LEU A 195 19.18 1.66 -1.43
CA LEU A 195 18.73 1.00 -2.66
C LEU A 195 19.16 1.74 -3.93
N ASP A 196 19.15 1.02 -5.05
CA ASP A 196 19.41 1.55 -6.39
C ASP A 196 18.29 2.54 -6.80
N PRO A 197 18.58 3.84 -6.98
CA PRO A 197 17.58 4.84 -7.32
C PRO A 197 17.02 4.70 -8.74
N THR A 198 17.65 3.90 -9.62
CA THR A 198 17.14 3.66 -10.98
C THR A 198 15.98 2.67 -11.02
N LYS A 199 15.86 1.84 -9.97
CA LYS A 199 14.84 0.78 -9.83
C LYS A 199 13.92 0.99 -8.63
N THR A 200 14.23 1.95 -7.76
CA THR A 200 13.50 2.18 -6.51
C THR A 200 12.72 3.48 -6.57
N THR A 201 11.45 3.43 -6.17
CA THR A 201 10.60 4.61 -6.01
C THR A 201 10.15 4.72 -4.56
N LEU A 202 10.32 5.90 -3.96
CA LEU A 202 9.80 6.23 -2.63
C LEU A 202 8.48 6.99 -2.76
N LEU A 203 7.41 6.43 -2.21
CA LEU A 203 6.09 7.04 -2.11
C LEU A 203 5.78 7.40 -0.66
N LYS A 204 5.93 8.69 -0.33
CA LYS A 204 5.46 9.25 0.95
C LYS A 204 4.01 9.72 0.78
N MET A 205 3.08 9.05 1.45
CA MET A 205 1.65 9.33 1.34
C MET A 205 1.26 10.46 2.30
N ALA A 206 0.82 11.59 1.73
CA ALA A 206 0.34 12.73 2.51
C ALA A 206 -0.96 12.41 3.25
N ASP A 207 -1.14 12.97 4.44
CA ASP A 207 -2.30 12.78 5.32
C ASP A 207 -2.52 11.30 5.69
N CYS A 208 -1.42 10.56 5.89
CA CYS A 208 -1.46 9.13 6.11
C CYS A 208 -0.57 8.73 7.29
N GLY A 209 -1.15 7.98 8.22
CA GLY A 209 -0.43 7.42 9.35
C GLY A 209 0.26 6.09 9.04
N GLY A 210 0.27 5.20 10.02
CA GLY A 210 1.10 4.01 10.00
C GLY A 210 0.55 2.85 9.17
N LEU A 211 -0.70 2.84 8.72
CA LEU A 211 -1.23 1.79 7.83
C LEU A 211 -1.82 2.36 6.54
N PRO A 212 -0.99 2.66 5.52
CA PRO A 212 -1.44 3.24 4.25
C PRO A 212 -2.52 2.45 3.51
N GLN A 213 -2.49 1.12 3.63
CA GLN A 213 -3.48 0.22 3.06
C GLN A 213 -4.86 0.32 3.71
N ILE A 214 -4.98 0.90 4.91
CA ILE A 214 -6.25 1.15 5.59
C ILE A 214 -6.68 2.59 5.38
N SER A 215 -5.77 3.52 5.62
CA SER A 215 -6.10 4.95 5.64
C SER A 215 -6.34 5.48 4.22
N GLN A 216 -5.60 5.00 3.22
CA GLN A 216 -5.71 5.47 1.83
C GLN A 216 -5.58 4.34 0.78
N PRO A 217 -6.42 3.28 0.86
CA PRO A 217 -6.35 2.11 -0.04
C PRO A 217 -6.47 2.47 -1.52
N ALA A 218 -7.25 3.50 -1.86
CA ALA A 218 -7.44 3.92 -3.24
C ALA A 218 -6.14 4.47 -3.86
N LYS A 219 -5.41 5.33 -3.13
CA LYS A 219 -4.13 5.89 -3.60
C LYS A 219 -3.05 4.81 -3.66
N LEU A 220 -3.02 3.90 -2.67
CA LEU A 220 -2.10 2.77 -2.69
C LEU A 220 -2.37 1.83 -3.88
N ALA A 221 -3.65 1.54 -4.17
CA ALA A 221 -4.02 0.72 -5.32
C ALA A 221 -3.63 1.38 -6.66
N GLU A 222 -3.74 2.70 -6.78
CA GLU A 222 -3.28 3.43 -7.96
C GLU A 222 -1.75 3.36 -8.10
N ALA A 223 -1.01 3.56 -7.01
CA ALA A 223 0.45 3.42 -6.99
C ALA A 223 0.89 2.00 -7.38
N PHE A 224 0.22 0.98 -6.85
CA PHE A 224 0.46 -0.42 -7.22
C PHE A 224 0.21 -0.66 -8.71
N LYS A 225 -0.88 -0.11 -9.27
CA LYS A 225 -1.18 -0.20 -10.70
C LYS A 225 -0.03 0.36 -11.55
N TYR A 226 0.47 1.56 -11.22
CA TYR A 226 1.58 2.15 -11.96
C TYR A 226 2.88 1.35 -11.81
N PHE A 227 3.13 0.78 -10.63
CA PHE A 227 4.28 -0.08 -10.40
C PHE A 227 4.27 -1.32 -11.30
N VAL A 228 3.15 -2.06 -11.34
CA VAL A 228 3.05 -3.24 -12.22
C VAL A 228 3.05 -2.88 -13.70
N GLN A 229 2.49 -1.72 -14.08
CA GLN A 229 2.60 -1.18 -15.44
C GLN A 229 4.04 -0.86 -15.84
N GLY A 230 4.84 -0.31 -14.92
CA GLY A 230 6.26 -0.06 -15.15
C GLY A 230 7.07 -1.32 -15.43
N MET A 231 6.61 -2.47 -14.92
CA MET A 231 7.19 -3.78 -15.19
C MET A 231 6.66 -4.44 -16.49
N GLY A 232 5.72 -3.80 -17.18
CA GLY A 232 5.13 -4.29 -18.43
C GLY A 232 3.84 -5.11 -18.27
N TYR A 233 3.30 -5.22 -17.05
CA TYR A 233 2.02 -5.87 -16.80
C TYR A 233 0.85 -4.90 -17.00
N MET A 234 -0.34 -5.41 -17.34
CA MET A 234 -1.57 -4.60 -17.50
C MET A 234 -1.43 -3.32 -18.36
N PRO A 235 -0.83 -3.38 -19.58
CA PRO A 235 -0.59 -2.18 -20.40
C PRO A 235 -1.87 -1.50 -20.89
N SER A 236 -2.99 -2.24 -20.94
CA SER A 236 -4.30 -1.72 -21.38
C SER A 236 -5.15 -1.16 -20.25
N ALA A 237 -4.72 -1.28 -18.98
CA ALA A 237 -5.45 -0.71 -17.86
C ALA A 237 -5.38 0.82 -17.92
N SER A 238 -6.55 1.47 -17.91
CA SER A 238 -6.63 2.92 -18.09
C SER A 238 -5.87 3.63 -16.97
N MET A 239 -5.00 4.57 -17.33
CA MET A 239 -4.39 5.44 -16.33
C MET A 239 -5.49 6.29 -15.71
N THR A 240 -5.66 6.20 -14.39
CA THR A 240 -6.59 7.08 -13.69
C THR A 240 -5.95 8.46 -13.78
N ARG A 241 -6.44 9.31 -14.69
CA ARG A 241 -5.89 10.66 -14.81
C ARG A 241 -6.02 11.30 -13.43
N LEU A 242 -4.89 11.66 -12.81
CA LEU A 242 -4.89 12.53 -11.63
C LEU A 242 -5.69 13.76 -12.05
N MET A 243 -6.93 13.89 -11.56
CA MET A 243 -7.74 15.05 -11.86
C MET A 243 -7.07 16.23 -11.18
N ARG A 244 -6.13 16.88 -11.87
CA ARG A 244 -5.80 18.27 -11.60
C ARG A 244 -7.15 18.97 -11.68
N SER A 245 -7.65 19.41 -10.53
CA SER A 245 -8.90 20.15 -10.40
C SER A 245 -8.89 21.24 -11.47
N ARG A 246 -9.56 20.98 -12.59
CA ARG A 246 -9.87 22.01 -13.57
C ARG A 246 -11.08 22.66 -12.95
N THR A 247 -10.92 23.85 -12.41
CA THR A 247 -12.02 24.78 -12.23
C THR A 247 -12.66 24.96 -13.61
N ALA A 248 -13.64 24.13 -13.92
CA ALA A 248 -14.44 24.26 -15.12
C ALA A 248 -15.38 25.44 -14.87
N SER A 249 -14.99 26.62 -15.33
CA SER A 249 -15.92 27.72 -15.53
C SER A 249 -17.00 27.21 -16.46
N GLY A 250 -18.21 27.00 -15.92
CA GLY A 250 -19.37 26.59 -16.69
C GLY A 250 -19.72 27.66 -17.72
N SER A 251 -19.78 27.28 -18.98
CA SER A 251 -20.36 28.09 -20.05
C SER A 251 -21.07 27.18 -21.04
N SER A 252 -22.39 27.14 -20.88
CA SER A 252 -23.46 26.83 -21.85
C SER A 252 -23.35 25.61 -22.77
N VAL A 253 -24.19 24.61 -22.45
CA VAL A 253 -24.74 23.62 -23.38
C VAL A 253 -26.02 24.16 -24.02
N THR A 254 -25.94 24.70 -25.24
CA THR A 254 -27.04 24.69 -26.22
C THR A 254 -26.47 25.02 -27.59
N SER A 255 -26.49 24.07 -28.53
CA SER A 255 -26.75 24.31 -29.96
C SER A 255 -26.89 22.95 -30.65
N LEU A 256 -28.12 22.67 -31.07
CA LEU A 256 -28.51 21.57 -31.93
C LEU A 256 -27.90 21.71 -33.33
N ASP A 257 -27.70 20.56 -33.98
CA ASP A 257 -27.57 20.27 -35.41
C ASP A 257 -27.09 21.39 -36.36
N GLY A 258 -25.91 21.16 -36.95
CA GLY A 258 -25.39 21.93 -38.07
C GLY A 258 -24.31 21.16 -38.83
N THR A 259 -24.69 20.67 -40.00
CA THR A 259 -23.91 19.98 -41.04
C THR A 259 -22.49 20.54 -41.23
N ARG A 260 -21.45 19.70 -41.07
CA ARG A 260 -20.05 20.06 -41.38
C ARG A 260 -19.77 19.90 -42.88
N SER A 261 -19.77 21.02 -43.60
CA SER A 261 -19.04 21.18 -44.87
C SER A 261 -17.66 21.80 -44.63
N ARG A 262 -16.67 21.30 -45.38
CA ARG A 262 -15.26 21.75 -45.38
C ARG A 262 -15.09 23.13 -46.04
N SER A 263 -14.23 23.98 -45.49
CA SER A 263 -13.34 24.87 -46.26
C SER A 263 -12.22 25.47 -45.40
N HIS A 264 -11.03 25.60 -46.02
CA HIS A 264 -9.84 26.31 -45.56
C HIS A 264 -10.02 27.84 -45.62
N THR A 265 -9.36 28.63 -44.75
CA THR A 265 -8.19 29.50 -45.03
C THR A 265 -7.94 30.60 -43.98
N SER A 266 -6.63 30.81 -43.69
CA SER A 266 -5.87 32.06 -43.45
C SER A 266 -6.00 32.90 -42.16
N GLU A 267 -4.82 33.46 -41.84
CA GLU A 267 -4.34 34.33 -40.75
C GLU A 267 -5.15 35.62 -40.46
N GLY A 268 -4.98 36.18 -39.24
CA GLY A 268 -5.38 37.58 -38.97
C GLY A 268 -5.54 38.01 -37.51
N THR A 269 -4.42 38.24 -36.83
CA THR A 269 -4.08 39.26 -35.80
C THR A 269 -5.17 40.13 -35.09
N ARG A 270 -5.16 40.04 -33.75
CA ARG A 270 -5.36 41.06 -32.66
C ARG A 270 -6.47 42.13 -32.73
N SER A 271 -7.27 42.22 -31.64
CA SER A 271 -7.45 43.39 -30.71
C SER A 271 -8.64 43.12 -29.75
N ARG A 272 -8.47 43.12 -28.41
CA ARG A 272 -8.76 44.23 -27.44
C ARG A 272 -10.11 44.93 -27.67
N SER A 273 -11.01 45.24 -26.73
CA SER A 273 -11.24 45.03 -25.28
C SER A 273 -12.39 45.99 -24.87
N HIS A 274 -13.11 45.71 -23.77
CA HIS A 274 -14.02 46.62 -23.01
C HIS A 274 -15.40 46.92 -23.63
N THR A 275 -16.52 47.17 -22.95
CA THR A 275 -17.05 47.14 -21.57
C THR A 275 -18.51 47.61 -21.71
N SER A 276 -19.49 47.07 -20.98
CA SER A 276 -20.54 47.91 -20.37
C SER A 276 -21.40 47.13 -19.38
N GLU A 277 -21.70 47.82 -18.29
CA GLU A 277 -22.53 47.44 -17.15
C GLU A 277 -24.03 47.30 -17.51
N GLY A 278 -24.76 46.56 -16.67
CA GLY A 278 -26.22 46.44 -16.78
C GLY A 278 -26.88 45.75 -15.59
N THR A 279 -26.93 46.47 -14.47
CA THR A 279 -27.91 46.48 -13.37
C THR A 279 -29.00 45.38 -13.27
N ARG A 280 -28.96 44.67 -12.13
CA ARG A 280 -30.04 44.13 -11.26
C ARG A 280 -31.46 44.02 -11.83
N SER A 281 -32.05 42.83 -11.69
CA SER A 281 -33.46 42.66 -11.27
C SER A 281 -33.67 41.30 -10.59
N ARG A 282 -34.24 41.35 -9.38
CA ARG A 282 -34.75 40.21 -8.60
C ARG A 282 -36.18 39.91 -9.05
N SER A 283 -36.53 38.63 -9.13
CA SER A 283 -37.89 38.17 -8.83
C SER A 283 -37.86 36.74 -8.24
N HIS A 284 -38.67 36.59 -7.19
CA HIS A 284 -38.97 35.36 -6.45
C HIS A 284 -40.04 34.53 -7.18
N THR A 285 -40.02 33.20 -7.00
CA THR A 285 -41.13 32.26 -6.64
C THR A 285 -40.65 30.83 -6.92
N SER A 286 -40.45 29.97 -5.92
CA SER A 286 -41.39 29.13 -5.15
C SER A 286 -41.65 27.74 -5.78
N GLU A 287 -41.49 26.71 -4.94
CA GLU A 287 -42.03 25.33 -5.04
C GLU A 287 -41.45 24.47 -6.19
N GLY A 288 -40.99 23.24 -5.98
CA GLY A 288 -41.43 22.21 -5.05
C GLY A 288 -41.83 21.00 -5.91
N ALA A 289 -40.90 20.08 -6.18
CA ALA A 289 -41.22 18.79 -6.80
C ALA A 289 -40.15 17.74 -6.45
N HIS A 290 -40.56 16.86 -5.55
CA HIS A 290 -39.94 15.60 -5.16
C HIS A 290 -40.06 14.61 -6.33
N LEU A 291 -38.96 13.93 -6.71
CA LEU A 291 -39.00 12.80 -7.62
C LEU A 291 -38.19 11.65 -7.01
N ASP A 292 -38.93 10.66 -6.50
CA ASP A 292 -38.42 9.36 -6.11
C ASP A 292 -38.07 8.54 -7.36
N ILE A 293 -36.88 7.94 -7.37
CA ILE A 293 -36.50 6.90 -8.33
C ILE A 293 -36.07 5.66 -7.56
N THR A 294 -36.91 4.62 -7.64
CA THR A 294 -36.61 3.25 -7.24
C THR A 294 -35.59 2.62 -8.21
N PRO A 295 -34.62 1.81 -7.72
CA PRO A 295 -33.69 1.11 -8.59
C PRO A 295 -34.26 -0.24 -9.03
N ASN A 296 -34.26 -0.48 -10.34
CA ASN A 296 -34.62 -1.78 -10.91
C ASN A 296 -33.42 -2.73 -10.85
N SER A 297 -33.58 -3.82 -10.11
CA SER A 297 -32.70 -4.97 -10.04
C SER A 297 -32.75 -5.79 -11.32
N GLY A 298 -31.60 -6.25 -11.82
CA GLY A 298 -31.56 -7.13 -12.99
C GLY A 298 -30.23 -7.86 -13.18
N ALA A 299 -30.30 -9.17 -12.90
CA ALA A 299 -29.55 -10.28 -13.49
C ALA A 299 -28.09 -10.55 -13.04
N ALA A 300 -27.99 -11.66 -12.31
CA ALA A 300 -26.79 -12.42 -12.03
C ALA A 300 -26.16 -12.99 -13.31
N GLY A 301 -24.84 -12.81 -13.44
CA GLY A 301 -23.98 -13.57 -14.34
C GLY A 301 -22.89 -14.24 -13.51
N ASN A 302 -22.84 -15.57 -13.55
CA ASN A 302 -21.77 -16.38 -13.00
C ASN A 302 -20.43 -15.94 -13.60
N ASN A 303 -19.60 -15.30 -12.77
CA ASN A 303 -18.20 -15.06 -13.08
C ASN A 303 -17.40 -15.85 -12.03
N THR A 304 -16.66 -16.86 -12.47
CA THR A 304 -15.65 -17.52 -11.64
C THR A 304 -14.64 -16.45 -11.21
N GLY A 305 -14.75 -16.01 -9.96
CA GLY A 305 -13.98 -14.90 -9.41
C GLY A 305 -12.47 -15.18 -9.35
N PRO A 306 -11.67 -14.16 -9.02
CA PRO A 306 -10.22 -14.32 -8.91
C PRO A 306 -9.86 -15.39 -7.88
N LYS A 307 -8.89 -16.24 -8.21
CA LYS A 307 -8.36 -17.27 -7.30
C LYS A 307 -7.46 -16.59 -6.27
N SER A 308 -7.98 -16.40 -5.07
CA SER A 308 -7.23 -16.00 -3.87
C SER A 308 -7.02 -17.24 -3.00
N MET A 309 -5.85 -17.36 -2.39
CA MET A 309 -5.51 -18.47 -1.50
C MET A 309 -4.71 -17.96 -0.32
N GLU A 310 -4.96 -18.55 0.84
CA GLU A 310 -4.23 -18.34 2.08
C GLU A 310 -3.34 -19.55 2.35
N VAL A 311 -2.10 -19.31 2.74
CA VAL A 311 -1.08 -20.32 3.01
C VAL A 311 -0.48 -20.00 4.37
N SER A 312 -0.66 -20.92 5.32
CA SER A 312 0.04 -20.85 6.60
C SER A 312 1.39 -21.53 6.48
N CYS A 313 2.47 -20.83 6.82
CA CYS A 313 3.81 -21.41 6.90
C CYS A 313 4.09 -22.12 8.21
#